data_AF-A0A1G1CNP1-F1
#
_entry.id   AF-A0A1G1CNP1-F1
#
_cell.length_a   1.000
_cell.length_b   1.000
_cell.length_c   1.000
_cell.angle_alpha   90.00
_cell.angle_beta   90.00
_cell.angle_gamma   90.00
#
_symmetry.space_group_name_H-M   'P 1'
#
loop_
_entity.id
_entity.type
_entity.pdbx_description
1 polymer ?
#
loop_
_entity_poly.entity_id
_entity_poly.type
_entity_poly.pdbx_seq_one_letter_code
_entity_poly.pdbx_strand_id
1 'polypeptide(L)'
;MGYRAQAISGLKWIGSYRILMRLLSIVRTAVLARLLTPAQFGVFGVATIVLGLLEMSTETGINVFLIQQAKQNALKQYLNTAWVISIMRGLLIALLIFITAPLVVVFFRSPDSLSILWLMAFIPLIRGFINPAIIAFQRNLAFKSEFLFRSGLLVTDALVAVIIALTTRSAISLVWGMIASALLEVVLSFIIPSLKPRFHFRSAQVRTILHQGKWVTVSGVFAYFSGKTPDIIIGRQLPAVSLGFYQMAYRLAIIPFEEAMETFNKVAFPVYSKFADDRERLVRAVKQNYLAVTSLIIPIILVIFLFARPLTLIILGDQWLAIVPLMRILSLAGVLLVLGALTDPIYLSRQRQDYLSLINLIRLGLIVGLAIPFTLWWGPEGSAYALLISLSLILPLRFYYALKALSAPVSGT
;
A
#
# COMPACT_ATOMS: atom_id res chain seq x y z
N MET A 1 23.28 9.18 26.35
CA MET A 1 21.88 9.66 26.17
C MET A 1 20.98 8.46 25.94
N GLY A 2 19.95 8.27 26.77
CA GLY A 2 19.22 7.01 26.87
C GLY A 2 18.44 6.63 25.59
N TYR A 3 18.47 5.35 25.26
CA TYR A 3 17.78 4.71 24.12
C TYR A 3 16.29 5.15 23.98
N ARG A 4 15.63 5.46 25.10
CA ARG A 4 14.24 5.98 25.13
C ARG A 4 14.09 7.41 24.58
N ALA A 5 15.06 8.29 24.81
CA ALA A 5 15.03 9.66 24.28
C ALA A 5 15.26 9.66 22.77
N GLN A 6 16.17 8.81 22.26
CA GLN A 6 16.36 8.58 20.83
C GLN A 6 15.14 7.94 20.16
N ALA A 7 14.46 7.01 20.84
CA ALA A 7 13.24 6.39 20.32
C ALA A 7 12.08 7.40 20.21
N ILE A 8 11.88 8.25 21.22
CA ILE A 8 10.82 9.28 21.23
C ILE A 8 11.13 10.39 20.21
N SER A 9 12.39 10.85 20.11
CA SER A 9 12.77 11.79 19.06
C SER A 9 12.61 11.17 17.67
N GLY A 10 12.96 9.88 17.51
CA GLY A 10 12.77 9.12 16.28
C GLY A 10 11.29 9.03 15.88
N LEU A 11 10.38 8.75 16.82
CA LEU A 11 8.94 8.73 16.60
C LEU A 11 8.38 10.08 16.12
N LYS A 12 8.82 11.19 16.73
CA LYS A 12 8.42 12.55 16.28
C LYS A 12 8.91 12.81 14.85
N TRP A 13 10.17 12.49 14.55
CA TRP A 13 10.74 12.65 13.22
C TRP A 13 10.03 11.77 12.17
N ILE A 14 9.70 10.52 12.50
CA ILE A 14 8.96 9.62 11.61
C ILE A 14 7.55 10.15 11.33
N GLY A 15 6.85 10.67 12.35
CA GLY A 15 5.53 11.27 12.19
C GLY A 15 5.57 12.50 11.29
N SER A 16 6.45 13.46 11.58
CA SER A 16 6.63 14.67 10.75
C SER A 16 7.04 14.33 9.31
N TYR A 17 7.93 13.34 9.14
CA TYR A 17 8.33 12.83 7.83
C TYR A 17 7.15 12.30 7.03
N ARG A 18 6.35 11.39 7.63
CA ARG A 18 5.17 10.81 6.96
C ARG A 18 4.19 11.89 6.52
N ILE A 19 3.91 12.86 7.39
CA ILE A 19 3.02 13.98 7.07
C ILE A 19 3.57 14.79 5.87
N LEU A 20 4.86 15.13 5.88
CA LEU A 20 5.46 15.90 4.80
C LEU A 20 5.45 15.13 3.47
N MET A 21 5.74 13.84 3.48
CA MET A 21 5.64 12.99 2.28
C MET A 21 4.22 12.89 1.77
N ARG A 22 3.25 12.81 2.68
CA ARG A 22 1.84 12.79 2.32
C ARG A 22 1.42 14.10 1.67
N LEU A 23 1.84 15.24 2.22
CA LEU A 23 1.59 16.56 1.62
C LEU A 23 2.21 16.67 0.22
N LEU A 24 3.47 16.26 0.04
CA LEU A 24 4.12 16.23 -1.28
C LEU A 24 3.36 15.35 -2.28
N SER A 25 2.88 14.19 -1.84
CA SER A 25 2.09 13.27 -2.66
C SER A 25 0.73 13.86 -3.04
N ILE A 26 0.06 14.56 -2.12
CA ILE A 26 -1.20 15.28 -2.39
C ILE A 26 -0.96 16.41 -3.38
N VAL A 27 0.09 17.21 -3.20
CA VAL A 27 0.45 18.30 -4.13
C VAL A 27 0.74 17.74 -5.52
N ARG A 28 1.56 16.69 -5.63
CA ARG A 28 1.80 15.98 -6.89
C ARG A 28 0.49 15.56 -7.55
N THR A 29 -0.37 14.90 -6.78
CA THR A 29 -1.67 14.42 -7.28
C THR A 29 -2.55 15.57 -7.74
N ALA A 30 -2.64 16.65 -6.96
CA ALA A 30 -3.43 17.85 -7.27
C ALA A 30 -2.99 18.50 -8.59
N VAL A 31 -1.69 18.69 -8.77
CA VAL A 31 -1.13 19.29 -10.01
C VAL A 31 -1.45 18.39 -11.20
N LEU A 32 -1.16 17.09 -11.12
CA LEU A 32 -1.39 16.17 -12.23
C LEU A 32 -2.88 15.95 -12.51
N ALA A 33 -3.73 15.96 -11.49
CA ALA A 33 -5.19 15.89 -11.65
C ALA A 33 -5.77 17.12 -12.34
N ARG A 34 -5.12 18.28 -12.28
CA ARG A 34 -5.54 19.47 -13.03
C ARG A 34 -5.04 19.48 -14.48
N LEU A 35 -3.95 18.77 -14.76
CA LEU A 35 -3.36 18.68 -16.10
C LEU A 35 -3.93 17.52 -16.94
N LEU A 36 -4.30 16.43 -16.27
CA LEU A 36 -4.77 15.19 -16.91
C LEU A 36 -6.27 15.00 -16.66
N THR A 37 -6.92 14.29 -17.58
CA THR A 37 -8.35 13.98 -17.47
C THR A 37 -8.59 12.76 -16.58
N PRO A 38 -9.79 12.59 -16.02
CA PRO A 38 -10.15 11.38 -15.28
C PRO A 38 -10.00 10.09 -16.10
N ALA A 39 -10.25 10.14 -17.42
CA ALA A 39 -10.03 9.02 -18.33
C ALA A 39 -8.57 8.54 -18.29
N GLN A 40 -7.62 9.47 -18.37
CA GLN A 40 -6.19 9.17 -18.37
C GLN A 40 -5.74 8.56 -17.04
N PHE A 41 -6.25 9.06 -15.92
CA PHE A 41 -6.04 8.41 -14.62
C PHE A 41 -6.64 7.00 -14.57
N GLY A 42 -7.77 6.76 -15.23
CA GLY A 42 -8.36 5.44 -15.39
C GLY A 42 -7.47 4.47 -16.17
N VAL A 43 -6.93 4.91 -17.31
CA VAL A 43 -6.01 4.11 -18.13
C VAL A 43 -4.71 3.79 -17.36
N PHE A 44 -4.15 4.79 -16.67
CA PHE A 44 -3.04 4.57 -15.74
C PHE A 44 -3.42 3.62 -14.60
N GLY A 45 -4.65 3.74 -14.10
CA GLY A 45 -5.24 2.87 -13.09
C GLY A 45 -5.20 1.40 -13.48
N VAL A 46 -5.63 1.05 -14.70
CA VAL A 46 -5.54 -0.31 -15.25
C VAL A 46 -4.09 -0.82 -15.19
N ALA A 47 -3.14 -0.02 -15.66
CA ALA A 47 -1.74 -0.42 -15.68
C ALA A 47 -1.19 -0.64 -14.26
N THR A 48 -1.53 0.24 -13.30
CA THR A 48 -1.11 0.06 -11.90
C THR A 48 -1.74 -1.15 -11.22
N ILE A 49 -2.96 -1.56 -11.59
CA ILE A 49 -3.58 -2.80 -11.10
C ILE A 49 -2.77 -4.02 -11.52
N VAL A 50 -2.32 -4.06 -12.78
CA VAL A 50 -1.51 -5.18 -13.30
C VAL A 50 -0.11 -5.17 -12.69
N LEU A 51 0.56 -4.01 -12.66
CA LEU A 51 1.88 -3.89 -12.06
C LEU A 51 1.84 -4.31 -10.58
N GLY A 52 0.89 -3.80 -9.81
CA GLY A 52 0.75 -4.13 -8.39
C GLY A 52 0.44 -5.62 -8.17
N LEU A 53 -0.37 -6.23 -9.03
CA LEU A 53 -0.67 -7.67 -8.95
C LEU A 53 0.60 -8.51 -9.12
N LEU A 54 1.41 -8.22 -10.13
CA LEU A 54 2.63 -8.96 -10.42
C LEU A 54 3.73 -8.68 -9.41
N GLU A 55 3.88 -7.44 -8.93
CA GLU A 55 4.79 -7.10 -7.84
C GLU A 55 4.42 -7.89 -6.57
N MET A 56 3.14 -7.88 -6.16
CA MET A 56 2.71 -8.58 -4.94
C MET A 56 2.81 -10.11 -5.07
N SER A 57 2.47 -10.67 -6.23
CA SER A 57 2.52 -12.12 -6.48
C SER A 57 3.93 -12.68 -6.53
N THR A 58 4.93 -11.83 -6.79
CA THR A 58 6.34 -12.22 -6.86
C THR A 58 7.16 -11.70 -5.67
N GLU A 59 6.51 -11.10 -4.67
CA GLU A 59 7.21 -10.55 -3.50
C GLU A 59 7.96 -11.65 -2.75
N THR A 60 9.28 -11.51 -2.62
CA THR A 60 10.16 -12.58 -2.12
C THR A 60 10.44 -12.47 -0.62
N GLY A 61 9.98 -11.40 0.03
CA GLY A 61 10.24 -11.16 1.46
C GLY A 61 11.71 -10.85 1.76
N ILE A 62 12.54 -10.62 0.74
CA ILE A 62 13.99 -10.35 0.87
C ILE A 62 14.27 -9.22 1.85
N ASN A 63 13.51 -8.13 1.77
CA ASN A 63 13.71 -6.98 2.66
C ASN A 63 13.46 -7.35 4.12
N VAL A 64 12.39 -8.10 4.39
CA VAL A 64 12.06 -8.58 5.75
C VAL A 64 13.15 -9.54 6.26
N PHE A 65 13.56 -10.49 5.43
CA PHE A 65 14.64 -11.44 5.74
C PHE A 65 15.95 -10.73 6.12
N LEU A 66 16.38 -9.77 5.29
CA LEU A 66 17.64 -9.07 5.51
C LEU A 66 17.59 -8.12 6.74
N ILE A 67 16.41 -7.59 7.08
CA ILE A 67 16.20 -6.82 8.31
C ILE A 67 16.28 -7.73 9.54
N GLN A 68 15.65 -8.92 9.50
CA GLN A 68 15.59 -9.86 10.63
C GLN A 68 16.94 -10.56 10.91
N GLN A 69 17.77 -10.79 9.90
CA GLN A 69 19.11 -11.40 10.03
C GLN A 69 20.16 -10.41 10.58
N ALA A 70 19.88 -9.84 11.77
CA ALA A 70 20.53 -8.66 12.36
C ALA A 70 22.06 -8.75 12.62
N LYS A 71 22.74 -9.85 12.29
CA LYS A 71 24.21 -9.95 12.37
C LYS A 71 24.85 -9.28 11.14
N GLN A 72 25.82 -8.38 11.33
CA GLN A 72 26.52 -7.67 10.22
C GLN A 72 27.07 -8.63 9.14
N ASN A 73 27.52 -9.82 9.53
CA ASN A 73 28.05 -10.83 8.60
C ASN A 73 26.98 -11.45 7.71
N ALA A 74 25.75 -11.61 8.19
CA ALA A 74 24.65 -12.18 7.41
C ALA A 74 24.23 -11.25 6.26
N LEU A 75 24.18 -9.93 6.50
CA LEU A 75 23.85 -8.96 5.44
C LEU A 75 24.84 -9.07 4.27
N LYS A 76 26.16 -9.05 4.54
CA LYS A 76 27.20 -9.24 3.50
C LYS A 76 27.04 -10.57 2.77
N GLN A 77 26.69 -11.62 3.51
CA GLN A 77 26.56 -12.97 2.99
C GLN A 77 25.39 -13.13 2.01
N TYR A 78 24.25 -12.48 2.26
CA TYR A 78 23.03 -12.62 1.45
C TYR A 78 22.80 -11.48 0.46
N LEU A 79 23.51 -10.35 0.57
CA LEU A 79 23.32 -9.16 -0.27
C LEU A 79 23.42 -9.45 -1.77
N ASN A 80 24.46 -10.18 -2.20
CA ASN A 80 24.69 -10.46 -3.62
C ASN A 80 23.57 -11.34 -4.19
N THR A 81 23.22 -12.41 -3.49
CA THR A 81 22.14 -13.31 -3.90
C THR A 81 20.79 -12.58 -3.91
N ALA A 82 20.51 -11.74 -2.90
CA ALA A 82 19.31 -10.92 -2.85
C ALA A 82 19.19 -9.98 -4.06
N TRP A 83 20.29 -9.31 -4.43
CA TRP A 83 20.31 -8.41 -5.58
C TRP A 83 20.07 -9.15 -6.89
N VAL A 84 20.72 -10.31 -7.10
CA VAL A 84 20.48 -11.14 -8.29
C VAL A 84 19.03 -11.62 -8.36
N ILE A 85 18.43 -12.04 -7.24
CA ILE A 85 17.01 -12.41 -7.21
C ILE A 85 16.12 -11.20 -7.57
N SER A 86 16.43 -10.00 -7.08
CA SER A 86 15.68 -8.78 -7.42
C SER A 86 15.76 -8.44 -8.92
N ILE A 87 16.93 -8.58 -9.55
CA ILE A 87 17.09 -8.40 -11.01
C ILE A 87 16.24 -9.42 -11.77
N MET A 88 16.35 -10.71 -11.41
CA MET A 88 15.59 -11.78 -12.06
C MET A 88 14.08 -11.60 -11.90
N ARG A 89 13.63 -11.16 -10.72
CA ARG A 89 12.23 -10.82 -10.46
C ARG A 89 11.78 -9.64 -11.32
N GLY A 90 12.57 -8.57 -11.37
CA GLY A 90 12.26 -7.39 -12.19
C GLY A 90 12.09 -7.73 -13.66
N LEU A 91 13.00 -8.56 -14.19
CA LEU A 91 12.94 -9.09 -15.56
C LEU A 91 11.71 -9.97 -15.79
N LEU A 92 11.40 -10.87 -14.86
CA LEU A 92 10.22 -11.73 -14.93
C LEU A 92 8.93 -10.90 -14.98
N ILE A 93 8.77 -9.92 -14.08
CA ILE A 93 7.58 -9.05 -14.06
C ILE A 93 7.48 -8.27 -15.36
N ALA A 94 8.59 -7.68 -15.84
CA ALA A 94 8.61 -6.93 -17.09
C ALA A 94 8.15 -7.77 -18.28
N LEU A 95 8.68 -9.00 -18.40
CA LEU A 95 8.31 -9.94 -19.45
C LEU A 95 6.83 -10.34 -19.35
N LEU A 96 6.35 -10.64 -18.15
CA LEU A 96 4.94 -10.98 -17.91
C LEU A 96 4.02 -9.82 -18.30
N ILE A 97 4.34 -8.57 -17.93
CA ILE A 97 3.57 -7.39 -18.36
C ILE A 97 3.57 -7.31 -19.89
N PHE A 98 4.73 -7.43 -20.53
CA PHE A 98 4.84 -7.29 -21.98
C PHE A 98 4.00 -8.32 -22.74
N ILE A 99 4.04 -9.59 -22.31
CA ILE A 99 3.29 -10.70 -22.91
C ILE A 99 1.79 -10.59 -22.61
N THR A 100 1.41 -10.23 -21.38
CA THR A 100 0.00 -10.23 -20.95
C THR A 100 -0.75 -8.93 -21.28
N ALA A 101 -0.05 -7.85 -21.63
CA ALA A 101 -0.67 -6.55 -21.90
C ALA A 101 -1.82 -6.58 -22.93
N PRO A 102 -1.72 -7.31 -24.08
CA PRO A 102 -2.85 -7.42 -25.01
C PRO A 102 -4.09 -8.09 -24.38
N LEU A 103 -3.90 -9.12 -23.55
CA LEU A 103 -4.99 -9.79 -22.85
C LEU A 103 -5.64 -8.87 -21.82
N VAL A 104 -4.83 -8.10 -21.08
CA VAL A 104 -5.29 -7.09 -20.11
C VAL A 104 -6.15 -6.04 -20.81
N VAL A 105 -5.72 -5.53 -21.96
CA VAL A 105 -6.45 -4.52 -22.74
C VAL A 105 -7.83 -5.03 -23.14
N VAL A 106 -7.92 -6.28 -23.60
CA VAL A 106 -9.20 -6.93 -23.94
C VAL A 106 -10.07 -7.12 -22.69
N PHE A 107 -9.47 -7.56 -21.58
CA PHE A 107 -10.19 -7.74 -20.32
C PHE A 107 -10.77 -6.41 -19.81
N PHE A 108 -9.96 -5.37 -19.68
CA PHE A 108 -10.37 -4.04 -19.18
C PHE A 108 -11.07 -3.16 -20.22
N ARG A 109 -11.23 -3.63 -21.46
CA ARG A 109 -11.80 -2.86 -22.58
C ARG A 109 -11.17 -1.46 -22.72
N SER A 110 -9.84 -1.39 -22.56
CA SER A 110 -9.07 -0.15 -22.52
C SER A 110 -7.90 -0.19 -23.50
N PRO A 111 -8.12 0.05 -24.81
CA PRO A 111 -7.07 0.01 -25.83
C PRO A 111 -5.91 0.96 -25.53
N ASP A 112 -6.21 2.14 -24.99
CA ASP A 112 -5.22 3.16 -24.64
C ASP A 112 -4.23 2.70 -23.55
N SER A 113 -4.55 1.64 -22.79
CA SER A 113 -3.67 1.11 -21.75
C SER A 113 -2.50 0.31 -22.27
N LEU A 114 -2.52 -0.13 -23.55
CA LEU A 114 -1.47 -1.00 -24.11
C LEU A 114 -0.08 -0.36 -24.05
N SER A 115 0.04 0.87 -24.55
CA SER A 115 1.31 1.60 -24.58
C SER A 115 1.81 1.91 -23.17
N ILE A 116 0.90 2.22 -22.25
CA ILE A 116 1.19 2.50 -20.84
C ILE A 116 1.68 1.24 -20.13
N LEU A 117 1.05 0.08 -20.37
CA LEU A 117 1.48 -1.20 -19.82
C LEU A 117 2.89 -1.57 -20.29
N TRP A 118 3.18 -1.47 -21.59
CA TRP A 118 4.51 -1.73 -22.13
C TRP A 118 5.57 -0.79 -21.56
N LEU A 119 5.28 0.50 -21.47
CA LEU A 119 6.19 1.46 -20.86
C LEU A 119 6.38 1.17 -19.35
N MET A 120 5.31 0.76 -18.67
CA MET A 120 5.34 0.44 -17.24
C MET A 120 6.15 -0.82 -16.93
N ALA A 121 6.33 -1.74 -17.89
CA ALA A 121 7.18 -2.92 -17.76
C ALA A 121 8.65 -2.58 -17.45
N PHE A 122 9.13 -1.40 -17.87
CA PHE A 122 10.50 -0.95 -17.55
C PHE A 122 10.70 -0.63 -16.07
N ILE A 123 9.64 -0.26 -15.33
CA ILE A 123 9.74 0.11 -13.91
C ILE A 123 10.26 -1.06 -13.05
N PRO A 124 9.64 -2.25 -13.04
CA PRO A 124 10.14 -3.38 -12.24
C PRO A 124 11.52 -3.85 -12.73
N LEU A 125 11.80 -3.75 -14.04
CA LEU A 125 13.12 -4.06 -14.59
C LEU A 125 14.21 -3.16 -13.98
N ILE A 126 13.99 -1.84 -13.98
CA ILE A 126 14.91 -0.86 -13.38
C ILE A 126 15.02 -1.07 -11.87
N ARG A 127 13.88 -1.23 -11.18
CA ARG A 127 13.85 -1.46 -9.72
C ARG A 127 14.59 -2.74 -9.30
N GLY A 128 14.65 -3.74 -10.18
CA GLY A 128 15.44 -4.96 -9.95
C GLY A 128 16.91 -4.69 -9.66
N PHE A 129 17.47 -3.61 -10.22
CA PHE A 129 18.86 -3.19 -10.03
C PHE A 129 19.12 -2.39 -8.74
N ILE A 130 18.09 -2.03 -7.97
CA ILE A 130 18.26 -1.30 -6.71
C ILE A 130 19.12 -2.15 -5.75
N ASN A 131 20.18 -1.54 -5.20
CA ASN A 131 21.04 -2.17 -4.21
C ASN A 131 20.24 -2.47 -2.93
N PRO A 132 20.09 -3.75 -2.50
CA PRO A 132 19.31 -4.10 -1.31
C PRO A 132 19.90 -3.55 0.00
N ALA A 133 21.15 -3.05 -0.01
CA ALA A 133 21.77 -2.44 1.15
C ALA A 133 21.05 -1.17 1.64
N ILE A 134 20.12 -0.59 0.87
CA ILE A 134 19.28 0.54 1.32
C ILE A 134 18.48 0.24 2.59
N ILE A 135 18.22 -1.04 2.91
CA ILE A 135 17.60 -1.45 4.18
C ILE A 135 18.45 -1.06 5.40
N ALA A 136 19.72 -0.73 5.21
CA ALA A 136 20.60 -0.25 6.26
C ALA A 136 20.06 1.02 6.93
N PHE A 137 19.26 1.84 6.23
CA PHE A 137 18.61 2.98 6.86
C PHE A 137 17.66 2.56 7.98
N GLN A 138 16.79 1.58 7.71
CA GLN A 138 15.83 1.06 8.69
C GLN A 138 16.55 0.31 9.81
N ARG A 139 17.54 -0.50 9.45
CA ARG A 139 18.35 -1.27 10.40
C ARG A 139 19.12 -0.38 11.38
N ASN A 140 19.72 0.70 10.89
CA ASN A 140 20.53 1.62 11.70
C ASN A 140 19.71 2.78 12.28
N LEU A 141 18.38 2.74 12.14
CA LEU A 141 17.47 3.80 12.59
C LEU A 141 17.83 5.19 12.01
N ALA A 142 18.42 5.22 10.81
CA ALA A 142 18.84 6.42 10.11
C ALA A 142 17.66 7.07 9.35
N PHE A 143 16.57 7.35 10.07
CA PHE A 143 15.31 7.84 9.50
C PHE A 143 15.44 9.17 8.76
N LYS A 144 16.37 10.04 9.18
CA LYS A 144 16.66 11.30 8.48
C LYS A 144 17.21 11.05 7.06
N SER A 145 18.11 10.10 6.91
CA SER A 145 18.67 9.73 5.61
C SER A 145 17.63 9.02 4.75
N GLU A 146 16.81 8.15 5.33
CA GLU A 146 15.67 7.52 4.63
C GLU A 146 14.67 8.57 4.13
N PHE A 147 14.38 9.60 4.94
CA PHE A 147 13.53 10.71 4.55
C PHE A 147 14.09 11.43 3.32
N LEU A 148 15.31 11.96 3.40
CA LEU A 148 15.91 12.72 2.29
C LEU A 148 15.98 11.88 1.01
N PHE A 149 16.34 10.60 1.14
CA PHE A 149 16.33 9.65 0.04
C PHE A 149 14.94 9.55 -0.60
N ARG A 150 13.92 9.16 0.17
CA ARG A 150 12.57 8.95 -0.35
C ARG A 150 11.93 10.25 -0.87
N SER A 151 12.21 11.39 -0.23
CA SER A 151 11.73 12.69 -0.71
C SER A 151 12.35 13.07 -2.05
N GLY A 152 13.64 12.84 -2.25
CA GLY A 152 14.28 13.03 -3.55
C GLY A 152 13.63 12.21 -4.66
N LEU A 153 13.27 10.95 -4.35
CA LEU A 153 12.56 10.08 -5.29
C LEU A 153 11.16 10.61 -5.62
N LEU A 154 10.39 11.05 -4.62
CA LEU A 154 9.04 11.58 -4.81
C LEU A 154 9.04 12.91 -5.57
N VAL A 155 9.98 13.80 -5.26
CA VAL A 155 10.13 15.08 -5.96
C VAL A 155 10.53 14.85 -7.41
N THR A 156 11.45 13.93 -7.69
CA THR A 156 11.85 13.58 -9.06
C THR A 156 10.68 13.02 -9.86
N ASP A 157 9.92 12.09 -9.27
CA ASP A 157 8.72 11.52 -9.90
C ASP A 157 7.65 12.60 -10.15
N ALA A 158 7.42 13.51 -9.19
CA ALA A 158 6.50 14.62 -9.37
C ALA A 158 6.94 15.60 -10.47
N LEU A 159 8.19 16.05 -10.45
CA LEU A 159 8.72 17.02 -11.40
C LEU A 159 8.72 16.48 -12.82
N VAL A 160 9.25 15.27 -13.03
CA VAL A 160 9.30 14.66 -14.37
C VAL A 160 7.88 14.39 -14.90
N ALA A 161 6.98 13.88 -14.05
CA ALA A 161 5.59 13.68 -14.47
C ALA A 161 4.91 15.00 -14.85
N VAL A 162 5.09 16.07 -14.06
CA VAL A 162 4.48 17.38 -14.36
C VAL A 162 5.05 17.98 -15.64
N ILE A 163 6.39 17.97 -15.82
CA ILE A 163 7.04 18.50 -17.03
C ILE A 163 6.53 17.80 -18.29
N ILE A 164 6.43 16.46 -18.27
CA ILE A 164 5.94 15.70 -19.41
C ILE A 164 4.42 15.87 -19.58
N ALA A 165 3.66 16.01 -18.50
CA ALA A 165 2.22 16.27 -18.58
C ALA A 165 1.91 17.62 -19.21
N LEU A 166 2.75 18.65 -19.01
CA LEU A 166 2.57 19.96 -19.62
C LEU A 166 2.64 19.92 -21.14
N THR A 167 3.46 19.03 -21.72
CA THR A 167 3.62 18.90 -23.17
C THR A 167 2.71 17.83 -23.78
N THR A 168 2.62 16.66 -23.15
CA THR A 168 1.91 15.50 -23.71
C THR A 168 0.44 15.44 -23.32
N ARG A 169 0.08 16.04 -22.16
CA ARG A 169 -1.24 15.89 -21.51
C ARG A 169 -1.74 14.46 -21.53
N SER A 170 -0.87 13.48 -21.25
CA SER A 170 -1.18 12.05 -21.35
C SER A 170 -0.78 11.32 -20.07
N ALA A 171 -1.46 10.20 -19.80
CA ALA A 171 -1.12 9.29 -18.69
C ALA A 171 0.31 8.72 -18.77
N ILE A 172 0.94 8.75 -19.95
CA ILE A 172 2.36 8.40 -20.15
C ILE A 172 3.28 9.26 -19.27
N SER A 173 2.90 10.51 -18.98
CA SER A 173 3.64 11.40 -18.08
C SER A 173 3.82 10.80 -16.67
N LEU A 174 2.78 10.14 -16.13
CA LEU A 174 2.82 9.49 -14.83
C LEU A 174 3.85 8.35 -14.80
N VAL A 175 3.91 7.58 -15.90
CA VAL A 175 4.84 6.45 -16.04
C VAL A 175 6.28 6.94 -16.14
N TRP A 176 6.55 8.01 -16.89
CA TRP A 176 7.89 8.59 -16.98
C TRP A 176 8.38 9.16 -15.65
N GLY A 177 7.48 9.76 -14.85
CA GLY A 177 7.81 10.15 -13.47
C GLY A 177 8.30 8.96 -12.64
N MET A 178 7.56 7.85 -12.70
CA MET A 178 7.92 6.61 -12.00
C MET A 178 9.25 6.03 -12.52
N ILE A 179 9.50 6.04 -13.83
CA ILE A 179 10.76 5.58 -14.44
C ILE A 179 11.94 6.44 -13.96
N ALA A 180 11.81 7.77 -14.02
CA ALA A 180 12.87 8.67 -13.60
C ALA A 180 13.21 8.51 -12.10
N SER A 181 12.18 8.33 -11.28
CA SER A 181 12.36 8.04 -9.85
C SER A 181 12.99 6.67 -9.59
N ALA A 182 12.61 5.62 -10.33
CA ALA A 182 13.27 4.32 -10.24
C ALA A 182 14.75 4.38 -10.67
N LEU A 183 15.08 5.15 -11.72
CA LEU A 183 16.47 5.37 -12.15
C LEU A 183 17.27 6.10 -11.08
N LEU A 184 16.71 7.18 -10.51
CA LEU A 184 17.33 7.89 -9.41
C LEU A 184 17.52 6.98 -8.19
N GLU A 185 16.55 6.13 -7.88
CA GLU A 185 16.63 5.16 -6.79
C GLU A 185 17.78 4.18 -6.99
N VAL A 186 17.96 3.64 -8.20
CA VAL A 186 19.12 2.81 -8.53
C VAL A 186 20.40 3.59 -8.28
N VAL A 187 20.56 4.79 -8.85
CA VAL A 187 21.77 5.61 -8.69
C VAL A 187 22.08 5.88 -7.21
N LEU A 188 21.11 6.39 -6.45
CA LEU A 188 21.30 6.70 -5.03
C LEU A 188 21.56 5.45 -4.18
N SER A 189 21.01 4.29 -4.56
CA SER A 189 21.24 3.02 -3.87
C SER A 189 22.68 2.50 -3.98
N PHE A 190 23.47 2.97 -4.96
CA PHE A 190 24.90 2.67 -5.07
C PHE A 190 25.81 3.75 -4.50
N ILE A 191 25.30 4.98 -4.33
CA ILE A 191 26.05 6.11 -3.77
C ILE A 191 25.99 6.12 -2.24
N ILE A 192 24.81 5.91 -1.65
CA ILE A 192 24.62 6.16 -0.21
C ILE A 192 25.07 4.98 0.66
N PRO A 193 24.64 3.72 0.40
CA PRO A 193 25.14 2.57 1.15
C PRO A 193 26.60 2.26 0.79
N SER A 194 27.43 1.99 1.81
CA SER A 194 28.84 1.61 1.59
C SER A 194 29.00 0.19 1.02
N LEU A 195 28.06 -0.71 1.33
CA LEU A 195 28.05 -2.06 0.77
C LEU A 195 27.50 -2.04 -0.65
N LYS A 196 28.30 -2.53 -1.61
CA LYS A 196 27.91 -2.68 -3.01
C LYS A 196 27.78 -4.16 -3.35
N PRO A 197 26.64 -4.60 -3.90
CA PRO A 197 26.47 -5.98 -4.32
C PRO A 197 27.39 -6.27 -5.52
N ARG A 198 27.75 -7.53 -5.66
CA ARG A 198 28.42 -8.08 -6.84
C ARG A 198 27.54 -9.17 -7.44
N PHE A 199 27.72 -9.47 -8.72
CA PHE A 199 27.09 -10.61 -9.37
C PHE A 199 27.65 -11.93 -8.83
N HIS A 200 27.19 -12.32 -7.65
CA HIS A 200 27.56 -13.56 -6.98
C HIS A 200 26.30 -14.24 -6.47
N PHE A 201 25.99 -15.41 -7.04
CA PHE A 201 24.79 -16.15 -6.75
C PHE A 201 25.11 -17.44 -5.99
N ARG A 202 24.43 -17.70 -4.87
CA ARG A 202 24.55 -18.96 -4.12
C ARG A 202 23.19 -19.62 -4.00
N SER A 203 22.98 -20.72 -4.74
CA SER A 203 21.71 -21.46 -4.77
C SER A 203 21.19 -21.84 -3.37
N ALA A 204 22.08 -22.27 -2.46
CA ALA A 204 21.70 -22.62 -1.09
C ALA A 204 21.02 -21.47 -0.31
N GLN A 205 21.42 -20.23 -0.58
CA GLN A 205 20.85 -19.05 0.08
C GLN A 205 19.47 -18.69 -0.46
N VAL A 206 19.19 -18.99 -1.73
CA VAL A 206 17.91 -18.71 -2.38
C VAL A 206 16.80 -19.48 -1.67
N ARG A 207 17.02 -20.77 -1.40
CA ARG A 207 16.03 -21.60 -0.71
C ARG A 207 15.68 -21.03 0.67
N THR A 208 16.68 -20.55 1.42
CA THR A 208 16.45 -19.91 2.72
C THR A 208 15.62 -18.63 2.59
N ILE A 209 15.98 -17.75 1.64
CA ILE A 209 15.27 -16.50 1.40
C ILE A 209 13.81 -16.76 1.00
N LEU A 210 13.60 -17.57 -0.04
CA LEU A 210 12.26 -17.84 -0.58
C LEU A 210 11.39 -18.61 0.42
N HIS A 211 11.96 -19.54 1.18
CA HIS A 211 11.20 -20.27 2.21
C HIS A 211 10.68 -19.35 3.31
N GLN A 212 11.45 -18.33 3.70
CA GLN A 212 11.00 -17.35 4.70
C GLN A 212 10.02 -16.33 4.10
N GLY A 213 10.17 -15.99 2.81
CA GLY A 213 9.31 -15.06 2.11
C GLY A 213 7.93 -15.60 1.69
N LYS A 214 7.77 -16.92 1.52
CA LYS A 214 6.56 -17.52 0.93
C LYS A 214 5.26 -17.09 1.59
N TRP A 215 5.24 -16.96 2.91
CA TRP A 215 4.04 -16.54 3.65
C TRP A 215 3.76 -15.05 3.47
N VAL A 216 4.81 -14.23 3.32
CA VAL A 216 4.67 -12.80 2.99
C VAL A 216 4.05 -12.64 1.61
N THR A 217 4.49 -13.43 0.62
CA THR A 217 3.90 -13.44 -0.73
C THR A 217 2.43 -13.81 -0.68
N VAL A 218 2.09 -14.93 -0.05
CA VAL A 218 0.70 -15.43 0.01
C VAL A 218 -0.21 -14.40 0.69
N SER A 219 0.19 -13.88 1.85
CA SER A 219 -0.59 -12.84 2.55
C SER A 219 -0.69 -11.54 1.74
N GLY A 220 0.38 -11.13 1.05
CA GLY A 220 0.39 -9.96 0.19
C GLY A 220 -0.59 -10.07 -0.98
N VAL A 221 -0.65 -11.23 -1.64
CA VAL A 221 -1.59 -11.51 -2.74
C VAL A 221 -3.05 -11.41 -2.26
N PHE A 222 -3.39 -12.07 -1.15
CA PHE A 222 -4.76 -11.99 -0.60
C PHE A 222 -5.14 -10.57 -0.21
N ALA A 223 -4.22 -9.83 0.42
CA ALA A 223 -4.44 -8.43 0.77
C ALA A 223 -4.64 -7.56 -0.48
N TYR A 224 -3.84 -7.79 -1.52
CA TYR A 224 -3.92 -7.06 -2.79
C TYR A 224 -5.27 -7.26 -3.46
N PHE A 225 -5.70 -8.52 -3.68
CA PHE A 225 -7.01 -8.79 -4.27
C PHE A 225 -8.14 -8.25 -3.40
N SER A 226 -8.07 -8.40 -2.08
CA SER A 226 -9.10 -7.87 -1.18
C SER A 226 -9.25 -6.35 -1.28
N GLY A 227 -8.14 -5.62 -1.46
CA GLY A 227 -8.15 -4.16 -1.63
C GLY A 227 -8.49 -3.70 -3.05
N LYS A 228 -8.14 -4.49 -4.08
CA LYS A 228 -8.27 -4.14 -5.50
C LYS A 228 -9.45 -4.75 -6.22
N THR A 229 -10.24 -5.61 -5.56
CA THR A 229 -11.49 -6.14 -6.14
C THR A 229 -12.40 -5.04 -6.68
N PRO A 230 -12.69 -3.93 -5.97
CA PRO A 230 -13.49 -2.84 -6.53
C PRO A 230 -12.87 -2.23 -7.79
N ASP A 231 -11.57 -1.91 -7.78
CA ASP A 231 -10.85 -1.38 -8.94
C ASP A 231 -10.94 -2.33 -10.16
N ILE A 232 -10.74 -3.63 -9.94
CA ILE A 232 -10.79 -4.66 -10.99
C ILE A 232 -12.19 -4.74 -11.60
N ILE A 233 -13.23 -4.78 -10.76
CA ILE A 233 -14.62 -4.87 -11.22
C ILE A 233 -15.02 -3.62 -11.99
N ILE A 234 -14.71 -2.42 -11.47
CA ILE A 234 -14.97 -1.15 -12.15
C ILE A 234 -14.25 -1.10 -13.49
N GLY A 235 -12.95 -1.41 -13.52
CA GLY A 235 -12.17 -1.38 -14.74
C GLY A 235 -12.65 -2.40 -15.79
N ARG A 236 -13.25 -3.51 -15.36
CA ARG A 236 -13.79 -4.54 -16.27
C ARG A 236 -15.18 -4.18 -16.81
N GLN A 237 -16.04 -3.59 -15.99
CA GLN A 237 -17.45 -3.38 -16.30
C GLN A 237 -17.76 -1.99 -16.84
N LEU A 238 -16.98 -0.98 -16.44
CA LEU A 238 -17.24 0.43 -16.71
C LEU A 238 -16.11 1.06 -17.54
N PRO A 239 -16.34 2.21 -18.18
CA PRO A 239 -15.30 2.95 -18.88
C PRO A 239 -14.16 3.38 -17.96
N ALA A 240 -12.97 3.59 -18.52
CA ALA A 240 -11.77 3.99 -17.77
C ALA A 240 -11.99 5.23 -16.88
N VAL A 241 -12.80 6.20 -17.34
CA VAL A 241 -13.18 7.39 -16.56
C VAL A 241 -13.72 7.03 -15.16
N SER A 242 -14.60 6.02 -15.07
CA SER A 242 -15.18 5.56 -13.81
C SER A 242 -14.13 4.99 -12.86
N LEU A 243 -13.15 4.26 -13.40
CA LEU A 243 -12.01 3.77 -12.63
C LEU A 243 -11.13 4.92 -12.12
N GLY A 244 -10.89 5.92 -12.97
CA GLY A 244 -10.16 7.14 -12.59
C GLY A 244 -10.84 7.88 -11.44
N PHE A 245 -12.16 8.07 -11.52
CA PHE A 245 -12.94 8.68 -10.44
C PHE A 245 -12.88 7.87 -9.14
N TYR A 246 -13.07 6.55 -9.21
CA TYR A 246 -13.02 5.68 -8.04
C TYR A 246 -11.65 5.69 -7.36
N GLN A 247 -10.57 5.52 -8.13
CA GLN A 247 -9.22 5.50 -7.58
C GLN A 247 -8.81 6.84 -6.98
N MET A 248 -9.25 7.96 -7.58
CA MET A 248 -8.99 9.28 -7.03
C MET A 248 -9.79 9.52 -5.73
N ALA A 249 -11.07 9.13 -5.71
CA ALA A 249 -11.88 9.18 -4.51
C ALA A 249 -11.26 8.36 -3.37
N TYR A 250 -10.85 7.12 -3.65
CA TYR A 250 -10.18 6.24 -2.70
C TYR A 250 -8.86 6.84 -2.20
N ARG A 251 -8.06 7.45 -3.09
CA ARG A 251 -6.78 8.08 -2.75
C ARG A 251 -6.94 9.23 -1.77
N LEU A 252 -7.99 10.04 -1.91
CA LEU A 252 -8.27 11.15 -1.01
C LEU A 252 -9.01 10.72 0.27
N ALA A 253 -9.90 9.73 0.17
CA ALA A 253 -10.81 9.36 1.25
C ALA A 253 -10.34 8.16 2.11
N ILE A 254 -9.44 7.30 1.65
CA ILE A 254 -9.05 6.08 2.39
C ILE A 254 -7.55 6.03 2.68
N ILE A 255 -6.68 6.29 1.69
CA ILE A 255 -5.21 6.12 1.86
C ILE A 255 -4.63 6.91 3.07
N PRO A 256 -5.03 8.16 3.38
CA PRO A 256 -4.52 8.85 4.57
C PRO A 256 -4.74 8.05 5.86
N PHE A 257 -5.85 7.31 5.94
CA PHE A 257 -6.20 6.51 7.11
C PHE A 257 -5.39 5.22 7.17
N GLU A 258 -5.17 4.54 6.04
CA GLU A 258 -4.34 3.34 5.98
C GLU A 258 -2.89 3.64 6.42
N GLU A 259 -2.33 4.77 5.96
CA GLU A 259 -0.98 5.21 6.36
C GLU A 259 -0.88 5.53 7.86
N ALA A 260 -1.94 6.14 8.43
CA ALA A 260 -2.03 6.39 9.86
C ALA A 260 -2.10 5.06 10.64
N MET A 261 -2.95 4.13 10.21
CA MET A 261 -3.13 2.81 10.83
C MET A 261 -1.85 1.99 10.87
N GLU A 262 -1.07 2.00 9.79
CA GLU A 262 0.22 1.31 9.77
C GLU A 262 1.16 1.79 10.89
N THR A 263 1.11 3.08 11.23
CA THR A 263 1.91 3.66 12.32
C THR A 263 1.39 3.22 13.68
N PHE A 264 0.08 3.27 13.89
CA PHE A 264 -0.54 2.86 15.16
C PHE A 264 -0.37 1.37 15.43
N ASN A 265 -0.55 0.51 14.42
CA ASN A 265 -0.44 -0.94 14.57
C ASN A 265 0.98 -1.39 14.97
N LYS A 266 2.03 -0.69 14.52
CA LYS A 266 3.43 -0.96 14.92
C LYS A 266 3.68 -0.71 16.40
N VAL A 267 2.92 0.17 17.05
CA VAL A 267 3.04 0.49 18.48
C VAL A 267 2.08 -0.38 19.31
N ALA A 268 0.87 -0.62 18.82
CA ALA A 268 -0.15 -1.40 19.52
C ALA A 268 0.29 -2.86 19.73
N PHE A 269 0.87 -3.50 18.70
CA PHE A 269 1.25 -4.90 18.77
C PHE A 269 2.24 -5.22 19.91
N PRO A 270 3.41 -4.53 20.05
CA PRO A 270 4.32 -4.77 21.18
C PRO A 270 3.68 -4.54 22.56
N VAL A 271 2.80 -3.55 22.68
CA VAL A 271 2.10 -3.26 23.95
C VAL A 271 1.14 -4.39 24.30
N TYR A 272 0.38 -4.91 23.32
CA TYR A 272 -0.54 -6.01 23.54
C TYR A 272 0.20 -7.31 23.88
N SER A 273 1.31 -7.60 23.20
CA SER A 273 2.16 -8.76 23.52
C SER A 273 2.73 -8.70 24.93
N LYS A 274 3.10 -7.52 25.44
CA LYS A 274 3.59 -7.37 26.82
C LYS A 274 2.54 -7.69 27.89
N PHE A 275 1.26 -7.46 27.57
CA PHE A 275 0.14 -7.75 28.46
C PHE A 275 -0.59 -9.03 28.07
N ALA A 276 -0.02 -9.88 27.21
CA ALA A 276 -0.70 -11.06 26.69
C ALA A 276 -1.18 -12.04 27.78
N ASP A 277 -0.47 -12.07 28.92
CA ASP A 277 -0.78 -12.91 30.08
C ASP A 277 -1.69 -12.22 31.12
N ASP A 278 -1.86 -10.89 31.03
CA ASP A 278 -2.70 -10.10 31.95
C ASP A 278 -3.91 -9.55 31.19
N ARG A 279 -5.00 -10.33 31.21
CA ARG A 279 -6.23 -10.04 30.47
C ARG A 279 -6.79 -8.66 30.79
N GLU A 280 -6.80 -8.24 32.05
CA GLU A 280 -7.37 -6.94 32.43
C GLU A 280 -6.55 -5.78 31.88
N ARG A 281 -5.22 -5.86 31.97
CA ARG A 281 -4.34 -4.85 31.38
C ARG A 281 -4.42 -4.83 29.87
N LEU A 282 -4.53 -6.00 29.22
CA LEU A 282 -4.69 -6.10 27.78
C LEU A 282 -6.00 -5.45 27.31
N VAL A 283 -7.13 -5.78 27.94
CA VAL A 283 -8.44 -5.19 27.61
C VAL A 283 -8.40 -3.67 27.82
N ARG A 284 -7.78 -3.20 28.89
CA ARG A 284 -7.62 -1.76 29.17
C ARG A 284 -6.78 -1.08 28.09
N ALA A 285 -5.65 -1.68 27.70
CA ALA A 285 -4.78 -1.16 26.64
C ALA A 285 -5.50 -1.12 25.28
N VAL A 286 -6.26 -2.17 24.95
CA VAL A 286 -7.09 -2.22 23.73
C VAL A 286 -8.13 -1.10 23.74
N LYS A 287 -8.90 -0.94 24.83
CA LYS A 287 -9.92 0.11 24.94
C LYS A 287 -9.32 1.52 24.81
N GLN A 288 -8.18 1.77 25.48
CA GLN A 288 -7.47 3.05 25.39
C GLN A 288 -7.00 3.33 23.96
N ASN A 289 -6.47 2.32 23.27
CA ASN A 289 -6.04 2.46 21.88
C ASN A 289 -7.23 2.75 20.94
N TYR A 290 -8.34 2.02 21.10
CA TYR A 290 -9.58 2.30 20.35
C TYR A 290 -10.04 3.73 20.55
N LEU A 291 -10.15 4.21 21.80
CA LEU A 291 -10.57 5.57 22.10
C LEU A 291 -9.62 6.62 21.52
N ALA A 292 -8.31 6.45 21.69
CA ALA A 292 -7.30 7.38 21.18
C ALA A 292 -7.32 7.47 19.64
N VAL A 293 -7.39 6.34 18.96
CA VAL A 293 -7.34 6.30 17.49
C VAL A 293 -8.65 6.82 16.88
N THR A 294 -9.79 6.37 17.40
CA THR A 294 -11.11 6.80 16.89
C THR A 294 -11.37 8.27 17.13
N SER A 295 -10.99 8.80 18.30
CA SER A 295 -11.13 10.24 18.59
C SER A 295 -10.29 11.11 17.66
N LEU A 296 -9.14 10.61 17.17
CA LEU A 296 -8.31 11.32 16.20
C LEU A 296 -8.84 11.21 14.77
N ILE A 297 -9.29 10.03 14.36
CA ILE A 297 -9.60 9.73 12.96
C ILE A 297 -11.03 10.13 12.57
N ILE A 298 -12.01 9.97 13.45
CA ILE A 298 -13.41 10.31 13.15
C ILE A 298 -13.55 11.79 12.72
N PRO A 299 -12.95 12.79 13.39
CA PRO A 299 -13.02 14.17 12.94
C PRO A 299 -12.46 14.37 11.53
N ILE A 300 -11.34 13.70 11.19
CA ILE A 300 -10.74 13.80 9.85
C ILE A 300 -11.69 13.21 8.80
N ILE A 301 -12.32 12.07 9.10
CA ILE A 301 -13.33 11.46 8.21
C ILE A 301 -14.54 12.39 8.03
N LEU A 302 -15.03 13.00 9.12
CA LEU A 302 -16.14 13.94 9.05
C LEU A 302 -15.79 15.16 8.19
N VAL A 303 -14.56 15.67 8.29
CA VAL A 303 -14.08 16.75 7.42
C VAL A 303 -14.12 16.32 5.96
N ILE A 304 -13.60 15.14 5.62
CA ILE A 304 -13.64 14.62 4.24
C ILE A 304 -15.09 14.43 3.75
N PHE A 305 -15.97 13.90 4.59
CA PHE A 305 -17.37 13.65 4.25
C PHE A 305 -18.16 14.95 4.01
N LEU A 306 -18.10 15.88 4.96
CA LEU A 306 -18.85 17.14 4.91
C LEU A 306 -18.30 18.08 3.85
N PHE A 307 -16.97 18.17 3.75
CA PHE A 307 -16.26 19.07 2.84
C PHE A 307 -15.80 18.37 1.54
N ALA A 308 -16.36 17.21 1.19
CA ALA A 308 -15.98 16.48 -0.04
C ALA A 308 -15.98 17.37 -1.29
N ARG A 309 -17.06 18.16 -1.51
CA ARG A 309 -17.17 19.07 -2.66
C ARG A 309 -16.09 20.17 -2.66
N PRO A 310 -15.95 21.01 -1.62
CA PRO A 310 -14.91 22.03 -1.62
C PRO A 310 -13.49 21.44 -1.64
N LEU A 311 -13.24 20.31 -0.97
CA LEU A 311 -11.95 19.61 -1.06
C LEU A 311 -11.64 19.18 -2.50
N THR A 312 -12.61 18.59 -3.21
CA THR A 312 -12.44 18.22 -4.62
C THR A 312 -12.13 19.43 -5.49
N LEU A 313 -12.86 20.54 -5.34
CA LEU A 313 -12.63 21.76 -6.12
C LEU A 313 -11.26 22.39 -5.83
N ILE A 314 -10.87 22.47 -4.56
CA ILE A 314 -9.59 23.07 -4.14
C ILE A 314 -8.42 22.19 -4.59
N ILE A 315 -8.51 20.87 -4.42
CA ILE A 315 -7.38 19.98 -4.68
C ILE A 315 -7.31 19.63 -6.18
N LEU A 316 -8.40 19.14 -6.76
CA LEU A 316 -8.40 18.51 -8.07
C LEU A 316 -9.02 19.37 -9.18
N GLY A 317 -9.95 20.26 -8.83
CA GLY A 317 -10.70 21.08 -9.79
C GLY A 317 -12.09 20.55 -10.12
N ASP A 318 -12.77 21.22 -11.04
CA ASP A 318 -14.16 21.03 -11.44
C ASP A 318 -14.40 19.71 -12.20
N GLN A 319 -13.47 19.31 -13.08
CA GLN A 319 -13.56 18.06 -13.85
C GLN A 319 -13.63 16.79 -12.96
N TRP A 320 -13.33 16.91 -11.67
CA TRP A 320 -13.36 15.82 -10.69
C TRP A 320 -14.61 15.81 -9.81
N LEU A 321 -15.58 16.71 -10.00
CA LEU A 321 -16.77 16.81 -9.13
C LEU A 321 -17.57 15.49 -9.02
N ALA A 322 -17.51 14.62 -10.03
CA ALA A 322 -18.13 13.30 -9.99
C ALA A 322 -17.60 12.39 -8.87
N ILE A 323 -16.44 12.70 -8.27
CA ILE A 323 -15.91 11.91 -7.14
C ILE A 323 -16.58 12.25 -5.80
N VAL A 324 -17.31 13.36 -5.70
CA VAL A 324 -17.89 13.83 -4.43
C VAL A 324 -18.78 12.77 -3.74
N PRO A 325 -19.75 12.13 -4.41
CA PRO A 325 -20.52 11.04 -3.80
C PRO A 325 -19.63 9.85 -3.42
N LEU A 326 -18.67 9.48 -4.26
CA LEU A 326 -17.70 8.40 -3.97
C LEU A 326 -16.88 8.71 -2.71
N MET A 327 -16.36 9.92 -2.57
CA MET A 327 -15.60 10.34 -1.40
C MET A 327 -16.41 10.23 -0.11
N ARG A 328 -17.70 10.60 -0.15
CA ARG A 328 -18.61 10.47 1.00
C ARG A 328 -18.83 9.01 1.40
N ILE A 329 -19.11 8.14 0.44
CA ILE A 329 -19.33 6.71 0.71
C ILE A 329 -18.04 6.07 1.23
N LEU A 330 -16.90 6.35 0.57
CA LEU A 330 -15.60 5.79 0.91
C LEU A 330 -15.05 6.34 2.24
N SER A 331 -15.34 7.59 2.61
CA SER A 331 -14.95 8.12 3.91
C SER A 331 -15.67 7.40 5.05
N LEU A 332 -16.96 7.05 4.88
CA LEU A 332 -17.69 6.20 5.83
C LEU A 332 -17.10 4.79 5.88
N ALA A 333 -16.75 4.21 4.73
CA ALA A 333 -16.07 2.92 4.67
C ALA A 333 -14.71 2.96 5.40
N GLY A 334 -14.00 4.10 5.33
CA GLY A 334 -12.77 4.38 6.06
C GLY A 334 -12.91 4.22 7.58
N VAL A 335 -14.06 4.62 8.17
CA VAL A 335 -14.33 4.42 9.60
C VAL A 335 -14.30 2.94 9.95
N LEU A 336 -15.04 2.14 9.17
CA LEU A 336 -15.18 0.70 9.43
C LEU A 336 -13.86 -0.05 9.18
N LEU A 337 -13.09 0.40 8.20
CA LEU A 337 -11.75 -0.13 7.93
C LEU A 337 -10.83 0.12 9.13
N VAL A 338 -10.82 1.33 9.68
CA VAL A 338 -10.04 1.70 10.88
C VAL A 338 -10.46 0.90 12.10
N LEU A 339 -11.77 0.82 12.38
CA LEU A 339 -12.30 0.03 13.49
C LEU A 339 -11.92 -1.45 13.38
N GLY A 340 -11.97 -2.00 12.17
CA GLY A 340 -11.54 -3.36 11.87
C GLY A 340 -10.04 -3.55 12.05
N ALA A 341 -9.20 -2.65 11.54
CA ALA A 341 -7.74 -2.74 11.59
C ALA A 341 -7.18 -2.70 13.02
N LEU A 342 -7.88 -2.04 13.95
CA LEU A 342 -7.52 -2.01 15.37
C LEU A 342 -7.64 -3.37 16.08
N THR A 343 -8.37 -4.33 15.47
CA THR A 343 -8.42 -5.72 15.98
C THR A 343 -7.20 -6.55 15.55
N ASP A 344 -6.50 -6.16 14.48
CA ASP A 344 -5.42 -6.97 13.89
C ASP A 344 -4.28 -7.28 14.90
N PRO A 345 -3.81 -6.31 15.71
CA PRO A 345 -2.79 -6.58 16.73
C PRO A 345 -3.25 -7.54 17.83
N ILE A 346 -4.56 -7.64 18.11
CA ILE A 346 -5.12 -8.57 19.09
C ILE A 346 -4.90 -10.00 18.59
N TYR A 347 -5.32 -10.29 17.34
CA TYR A 347 -5.13 -11.61 16.74
C TYR A 347 -3.66 -12.02 16.69
N LEU A 348 -2.77 -11.09 16.32
CA LEU A 348 -1.34 -11.35 16.25
C LEU A 348 -0.75 -11.64 17.64
N SER A 349 -1.07 -10.81 18.65
CA SER A 349 -0.54 -10.98 20.01
C SER A 349 -0.99 -12.28 20.69
N ARG A 350 -2.17 -12.77 20.32
CA ARG A 350 -2.78 -14.00 20.84
C ARG A 350 -2.52 -15.23 19.95
N GLN A 351 -1.71 -15.08 18.89
CA GLN A 351 -1.41 -16.12 17.89
C GLN A 351 -2.65 -16.73 17.19
N ARG A 352 -3.73 -15.95 17.06
CA ARG A 352 -4.99 -16.35 16.42
C ARG A 352 -5.10 -15.84 14.97
N GLN A 353 -4.06 -16.08 14.18
CA GLN A 353 -4.02 -15.70 12.76
C GLN A 353 -5.01 -16.49 11.91
N ASP A 354 -5.47 -17.64 12.40
CA ASP A 354 -6.57 -18.45 11.86
C ASP A 354 -7.87 -17.64 11.78
N TYR A 355 -8.21 -16.89 12.83
CA TYR A 355 -9.42 -16.05 12.85
C TYR A 355 -9.33 -14.91 11.82
N LEU A 356 -8.19 -14.24 11.75
CA LEU A 356 -7.95 -13.16 10.79
C LEU A 356 -8.06 -13.67 9.35
N SER A 357 -7.52 -14.86 9.06
CA SER A 357 -7.59 -15.48 7.74
C SER A 357 -9.03 -15.82 7.33
N LEU A 358 -9.80 -16.44 8.23
CA LEU A 358 -11.21 -16.75 8.00
C LEU A 358 -12.04 -15.49 7.73
N ILE A 359 -11.86 -14.45 8.56
CA ILE A 359 -12.54 -13.15 8.42
C ILE A 359 -12.24 -12.53 7.05
N ASN A 360 -10.98 -12.54 6.62
CA ASN A 360 -10.59 -11.96 5.33
C ASN A 360 -11.14 -12.77 4.15
N LEU A 361 -11.21 -14.10 4.25
CA LEU A 361 -11.83 -14.95 3.23
C LEU A 361 -13.33 -14.67 3.09
N ILE A 362 -14.05 -14.59 4.20
CA ILE A 362 -15.48 -14.24 4.20
C ILE A 362 -15.68 -12.84 3.62
N ARG A 363 -14.87 -11.86 4.03
CA ARG A 363 -14.90 -10.50 3.47
C ARG A 363 -14.67 -10.50 1.97
N LEU A 364 -13.71 -11.28 1.46
CA LEU A 364 -13.42 -11.39 0.04
C LEU A 364 -14.64 -11.91 -0.74
N GLY A 365 -15.30 -12.95 -0.22
CA GLY A 365 -16.55 -13.45 -0.80
C GLY A 365 -17.66 -12.40 -0.81
N LEU A 366 -17.85 -11.68 0.30
CA LEU A 366 -18.84 -10.60 0.40
C LEU A 366 -18.56 -9.46 -0.58
N ILE A 367 -17.32 -8.97 -0.66
CA ILE A 367 -17.00 -7.85 -1.56
C ILE A 367 -17.15 -8.25 -3.03
N VAL A 368 -16.72 -9.45 -3.42
CA VAL A 368 -16.92 -9.95 -4.80
C VAL A 368 -18.40 -10.10 -5.11
N GLY A 369 -19.16 -10.75 -4.21
CA GLY A 369 -20.59 -10.99 -4.39
C GLY A 369 -21.44 -9.72 -4.45
N LEU A 370 -21.08 -8.67 -3.70
CA LEU A 370 -21.79 -7.39 -3.70
C LEU A 370 -21.31 -6.45 -4.81
N ALA A 371 -19.99 -6.39 -5.07
CA ALA A 371 -19.45 -5.40 -6.00
C ALA A 371 -19.84 -5.71 -7.45
N ILE A 372 -19.95 -6.97 -7.87
CA ILE A 372 -20.36 -7.32 -9.25
C ILE A 372 -21.74 -6.75 -9.60
N PRO A 373 -22.85 -7.06 -8.88
CA PRO A 373 -24.16 -6.54 -9.21
C PRO A 373 -24.29 -5.04 -8.94
N PHE A 374 -23.74 -4.53 -7.84
CA PHE A 374 -23.89 -3.11 -7.51
C PHE A 374 -23.18 -2.20 -8.50
N THR A 375 -22.02 -2.62 -9.01
CA THR A 375 -21.28 -1.83 -10.03
C THR A 375 -22.06 -1.74 -11.34
N LEU A 376 -22.79 -2.79 -11.71
CA LEU A 376 -23.67 -2.78 -12.88
C LEU A 376 -24.89 -1.87 -12.70
N TRP A 377 -25.47 -1.82 -11.50
CA TRP A 377 -26.70 -1.05 -11.24
C TRP A 377 -26.45 0.43 -10.93
N TRP A 378 -25.41 0.74 -10.16
CA TRP A 378 -25.13 2.09 -9.65
C TRP A 378 -23.76 2.64 -10.09
N GLY A 379 -23.12 2.01 -11.07
CA GLY A 379 -21.82 2.44 -11.56
C GLY A 379 -20.74 2.37 -10.47
N PRO A 380 -19.76 3.32 -10.46
CA PRO A 380 -18.66 3.26 -9.50
C PRO A 380 -19.11 3.46 -8.03
N GLU A 381 -20.26 4.13 -7.81
CA GLU A 381 -20.84 4.29 -6.47
C GLU A 381 -21.32 2.95 -5.92
N GLY A 382 -21.85 2.09 -6.78
CA GLY A 382 -22.22 0.72 -6.42
C GLY A 382 -21.05 -0.08 -5.83
N SER A 383 -19.85 0.03 -6.40
CA SER A 383 -18.65 -0.62 -5.85
C SER A 383 -18.23 0.01 -4.51
N ALA A 384 -18.42 1.32 -4.33
CA ALA A 384 -18.17 1.99 -3.06
C ALA A 384 -19.15 1.51 -1.97
N TYR A 385 -20.44 1.36 -2.31
CA TYR A 385 -21.44 0.78 -1.41
C TYR A 385 -21.15 -0.68 -1.09
N ALA A 386 -20.72 -1.48 -2.07
CA ALA A 386 -20.30 -2.86 -1.83
C ALA A 386 -19.14 -2.95 -0.83
N LEU A 387 -18.16 -2.04 -0.93
CA LEU A 387 -17.08 -1.93 0.05
C LEU A 387 -17.62 -1.56 1.44
N LEU A 388 -18.44 -0.51 1.53
CA LEU A 388 -19.04 -0.07 2.80
C LEU A 388 -19.86 -1.19 3.46
N ILE A 389 -20.75 -1.84 2.71
CA ILE A 389 -21.64 -2.89 3.21
C ILE A 389 -20.85 -4.14 3.60
N SER A 390 -19.87 -4.56 2.79
CA SER A 390 -19.01 -5.71 3.14
C SER A 390 -18.25 -5.47 4.45
N LEU A 391 -17.79 -4.23 4.69
CA LEU A 391 -17.13 -3.84 5.93
C LEU A 391 -18.12 -3.80 7.11
N SER A 392 -19.33 -3.28 6.91
CA SER A 392 -20.38 -3.28 7.94
C SER A 392 -20.76 -4.69 8.37
N LEU A 393 -20.90 -5.62 7.41
CA LEU A 393 -21.29 -7.01 7.68
C LEU A 393 -20.17 -7.80 8.37
N ILE A 394 -18.90 -7.55 8.04
CA ILE A 394 -17.78 -8.28 8.65
C ILE A 394 -17.38 -7.73 10.03
N LEU A 395 -17.73 -6.48 10.34
CA LEU A 395 -17.28 -5.82 11.57
C LEU A 395 -17.78 -6.50 12.87
N PRO A 396 -19.06 -6.93 13.00
CA PRO A 396 -19.50 -7.70 14.17
C PRO A 396 -18.73 -9.01 14.34
N LEU A 397 -18.46 -9.72 13.23
CA LEU A 397 -17.68 -10.96 13.24
C LEU A 397 -16.24 -10.71 13.70
N ARG A 398 -15.62 -9.61 13.23
CA ARG A 398 -14.31 -9.13 13.70
C ARG A 398 -14.32 -8.84 15.20
N PHE A 399 -15.33 -8.17 15.74
CA PHE A 399 -15.37 -7.93 17.18
C PHE A 399 -15.61 -9.21 17.99
N TYR A 400 -16.47 -10.11 17.51
CA TYR A 400 -16.73 -11.40 18.15
C TYR A 400 -15.44 -12.23 18.29
N TYR A 401 -14.70 -12.42 17.19
CA TYR A 401 -13.45 -13.18 17.25
C TYR A 401 -12.34 -12.46 18.02
N ALA A 402 -12.31 -11.13 18.02
CA ALA A 402 -11.36 -10.37 18.83
C ALA A 402 -11.63 -10.57 20.34
N LEU A 403 -12.90 -10.50 20.76
CA LEU A 403 -13.31 -10.78 22.14
C LEU A 403 -13.01 -12.24 22.53
N LYS A 404 -13.26 -13.19 21.63
CA LYS A 404 -12.91 -14.60 21.80
C LYS A 404 -11.39 -14.82 21.93
N ALA A 405 -10.59 -14.09 21.16
CA ALA A 405 -9.13 -14.15 21.26
C ALA A 405 -8.61 -13.56 22.59
N LEU A 406 -9.25 -12.50 23.09
CA LEU A 406 -8.95 -11.90 24.40
C LEU A 406 -9.34 -12.81 25.58
N SER A 407 -10.34 -13.68 25.42
CA SER A 407 -10.79 -14.59 26.48
C SER A 407 -10.12 -15.97 26.46
N ALA A 408 -9.53 -16.38 25.34
CA ALA A 408 -8.78 -17.64 25.27
C ALA A 408 -7.56 -17.60 26.20
N PRO A 409 -7.07 -18.74 26.73
CA PRO A 409 -5.73 -18.84 27.32
C PRO A 409 -4.65 -18.67 26.24
N VAL A 410 -3.45 -18.19 26.60
CA VAL A 410 -2.31 -18.09 25.67
C VAL A 410 -1.95 -19.51 25.23
N SER A 411 -2.03 -19.81 23.93
CA SER A 411 -1.65 -21.12 23.42
C SER A 411 -0.12 -21.26 23.45
N GLY A 412 0.38 -22.08 24.36
CA GLY A 412 1.73 -22.65 24.34
C GLY A 412 2.81 -21.83 25.06
N THR A 413 3.06 -22.18 26.32
CA THR A 413 4.39 -22.71 26.70
C THR A 413 4.46 -24.17 26.34
#